data_AF-A0AAE6ZLK5-F1
#
_entry.id   AF-A0AAE6ZLK5-F1
#
_cell.length_a   1.000
_cell.length_b   1.000
_cell.length_c   1.000
_cell.angle_alpha   90.00
_cell.angle_beta   90.00
_cell.angle_gamma   90.00
#
_symmetry.space_group_name_H-M   'P 1'
#
loop_
_entity.id
_entity.type
_entity.pdbx_description
1 polymer ?
#
loop_
_entity_poly.entity_id
_entity_poly.type
_entity_poly.pdbx_seq_one_letter_code
_entity_poly.pdbx_strand_id
1 'polypeptide(L)'
;MRLSGMVADQETKTGLPFVSIVNKRTMTGTLSSESGRYYIEALPGDTIEFSMLSYAQRQIVAPGMSTTQDIYLQRRMFELQGVNVKGINHTKDSLATRQEYGRYFNYKKPGALDVLKTLPVNPITALTYLVPSKTRKRKEQFREQLEYWEKEKYIDYRYSPELVTKMTKLQSPELDTFMHKYRPGYQFLNDASEYDLLLFIKQSFEDYQRQKGNK
;
A
#
# COMPACT_ATOMS: atom_id res chain seq x y z
N MET A 1 34.11 -27.57 17.64
CA MET A 1 33.71 -28.93 17.23
C MET A 1 33.02 -28.83 15.89
N ARG A 2 33.10 -29.87 15.05
CA ARG A 2 32.71 -29.77 13.64
C ARG A 2 31.34 -30.39 13.39
N LEU A 3 30.43 -29.59 12.84
CA LEU A 3 29.18 -30.09 12.26
C LEU A 3 29.25 -29.94 10.74
N SER A 4 29.01 -31.03 10.03
CA SER A 4 28.91 -31.02 8.56
C SER A 4 27.73 -31.86 8.10
N GLY A 5 27.34 -31.72 6.84
CA GLY A 5 26.26 -32.50 6.27
C GLY A 5 25.71 -31.85 5.01
N MET A 6 24.50 -32.25 4.62
CA MET A 6 23.76 -31.66 3.51
C MET A 6 22.45 -31.06 4.00
N VAL A 7 22.13 -29.85 3.53
CA VAL A 7 20.79 -29.29 3.64
C VAL A 7 20.01 -29.64 2.39
N ALA A 8 18.81 -30.18 2.54
CA ALA A 8 17.95 -30.59 1.44
C ALA A 8 16.49 -30.22 1.68
N ASP A 9 15.71 -30.20 0.61
CA ASP A 9 14.25 -30.07 0.68
C ASP A 9 13.66 -31.33 1.33
N GLN A 10 12.69 -31.16 2.24
CA GLN A 10 12.08 -32.26 2.96
C GLN A 10 11.26 -33.21 2.07
N GLU A 11 10.62 -32.70 1.02
CA GLU A 11 9.77 -33.47 0.11
C GLU A 11 10.60 -34.08 -1.02
N THR A 12 11.33 -33.26 -1.76
CA THR A 12 12.05 -33.73 -2.97
C THR A 12 13.40 -34.37 -2.65
N LYS A 13 13.92 -34.19 -1.42
CA LYS A 13 15.25 -34.62 -0.98
C LYS A 13 16.40 -34.03 -1.81
N THR A 14 16.14 -32.98 -2.59
CA THR A 14 17.16 -32.29 -3.38
C THR A 14 17.98 -31.37 -2.51
N GLY A 15 19.30 -31.36 -2.68
CA GLY A 15 20.20 -30.44 -1.98
C GLY A 15 19.82 -28.97 -2.22
N LEU A 16 19.80 -28.18 -1.15
CA LEU A 16 19.41 -26.77 -1.20
C LEU A 16 20.66 -25.88 -1.19
N PRO A 17 20.91 -25.12 -2.27
CA PRO A 17 22.05 -24.23 -2.34
C PRO A 17 21.82 -22.93 -1.58
N PHE A 18 22.90 -22.31 -1.12
CA PHE A 18 22.90 -20.98 -0.49
C PHE A 18 21.99 -20.85 0.75
N VAL A 19 21.76 -21.94 1.47
CA VAL A 19 21.10 -21.91 2.78
C VAL A 19 22.00 -21.20 3.77
N SER A 20 21.46 -20.23 4.50
CA SER A 20 22.16 -19.52 5.56
C SER A 20 22.19 -20.35 6.83
N ILE A 21 23.40 -20.59 7.35
CA ILE A 21 23.66 -21.47 8.49
C ILE A 21 24.42 -20.65 9.53
N VAL A 22 23.74 -20.30 10.62
CA VAL A 22 24.26 -19.33 11.59
C VAL A 22 24.24 -19.94 12.99
N ASN A 23 25.38 -19.84 13.68
CA ASN A 23 25.43 -20.09 15.11
C ASN A 23 24.85 -18.87 15.85
N LYS A 24 23.73 -19.04 16.55
CA LYS A 24 23.01 -17.94 17.21
C LYS A 24 23.74 -17.38 18.43
N ARG A 25 24.70 -18.12 19.00
CA ARG A 25 25.51 -17.63 20.14
C ARG A 25 26.64 -16.72 19.67
N THR A 26 27.39 -17.14 18.66
CA THR A 26 28.57 -16.41 18.17
C THR A 26 28.25 -15.45 17.03
N MET A 27 27.06 -15.56 16.44
CA MET A 27 26.62 -14.86 15.23
C MET A 27 27.51 -15.11 14.00
N THR A 28 28.36 -16.14 14.05
CA THR A 28 29.17 -16.59 12.92
C THR A 28 28.39 -17.61 12.09
N GLY A 29 28.54 -17.57 10.78
CA GLY A 29 27.81 -18.46 9.90
C GLY A 29 28.50 -18.72 8.56
N THR A 30 27.89 -19.60 7.79
CA THR A 30 28.32 -19.98 6.44
C THR A 30 27.10 -20.16 5.54
N LEU A 31 27.34 -20.37 4.25
CA LEU A 31 26.33 -20.78 3.29
C LEU A 31 26.53 -22.24 2.89
N SER A 32 25.44 -22.94 2.55
CA SER A 32 25.55 -24.23 1.88
C SER A 32 26.08 -24.07 0.45
N SER A 33 26.81 -25.07 -0.04
CA SER A 33 27.31 -25.14 -1.42
C SER A 33 26.18 -25.37 -2.44
N GLU A 34 26.50 -25.36 -3.73
CA GLU A 34 25.56 -25.67 -4.82
C GLU A 34 24.88 -27.04 -4.68
N SER A 35 25.56 -28.02 -4.08
CA SER A 35 25.01 -29.35 -3.79
C SER A 35 24.30 -29.46 -2.43
N GLY A 36 24.17 -28.34 -1.72
CA GLY A 36 23.57 -28.27 -0.38
C GLY A 36 24.50 -28.69 0.76
N ARG A 37 25.78 -28.98 0.50
CA ARG A 37 26.72 -29.37 1.56
C ARG A 37 27.12 -28.19 2.41
N TYR A 38 27.33 -28.43 3.70
CA TYR A 38 27.74 -27.41 4.64
C TYR A 38 28.77 -27.89 5.67
N TYR A 39 29.45 -26.92 6.28
CA TYR A 39 30.37 -27.13 7.38
C TYR A 39 30.36 -25.91 8.30
N ILE A 40 30.18 -26.13 9.59
CA ILE A 40 30.25 -25.07 10.60
C ILE A 40 30.93 -25.57 11.88
N GLU A 41 31.71 -24.70 12.50
CA GLU A 41 32.29 -24.92 13.81
C GLU A 41 31.39 -24.36 14.90
N ALA A 42 31.11 -25.17 15.91
CA ALA A 42 30.30 -24.79 17.05
C ALA A 42 30.80 -25.47 18.33
N LEU A 43 30.44 -24.92 19.49
CA LEU A 43 30.63 -25.57 20.78
C LEU A 43 29.39 -26.41 21.11
N PRO A 44 29.54 -27.48 21.92
CA PRO A 44 28.40 -28.27 22.39
C PRO A 44 27.35 -27.38 23.07
N GLY A 45 26.08 -27.56 22.67
CA GLY A 45 24.97 -26.78 23.22
C GLY A 45 24.64 -25.49 22.45
N ASP A 46 25.44 -25.10 21.45
CA ASP A 46 25.14 -23.94 20.61
C ASP A 46 23.91 -24.18 19.72
N THR A 47 23.08 -23.17 19.53
CA THR A 47 21.95 -23.25 18.60
C THR A 47 22.41 -22.86 17.19
N ILE A 48 22.28 -23.78 16.24
CA ILE A 48 22.55 -23.56 14.82
C ILE A 48 21.23 -23.40 14.08
N GLU A 49 21.06 -22.27 13.41
CA GLU A 49 19.87 -21.92 12.63
C GLU A 49 20.14 -22.06 11.13
N PHE A 50 19.25 -22.77 10.46
CA PHE A 50 19.23 -22.97 9.01
C PHE A 50 18.04 -22.19 8.44
N SER A 51 18.33 -21.29 7.49
CA SER A 51 17.32 -20.41 6.92
C SER A 51 17.52 -20.20 5.43
N MET A 52 16.42 -20.21 4.69
CA MET A 52 16.36 -19.97 3.24
C MET A 52 15.01 -19.33 2.89
N LEU A 53 14.99 -18.48 1.88
CA LEU A 53 13.75 -17.89 1.37
C LEU A 53 12.76 -18.99 0.96
N SER A 54 11.48 -18.81 1.28
CA SER A 54 10.41 -19.78 0.98
C SER A 54 10.52 -21.14 1.69
N TYR A 55 11.36 -21.25 2.72
CA TYR A 55 11.43 -22.41 3.61
C TYR A 55 11.21 -22.00 5.07
N ALA A 56 10.69 -22.94 5.88
CA ALA A 56 10.61 -22.78 7.32
C ALA A 56 12.02 -22.85 7.93
N GLN A 57 12.31 -21.93 8.86
CA GLN A 57 13.58 -21.96 9.60
C GLN A 57 13.65 -23.23 10.45
N ARG A 58 14.82 -23.85 10.47
CA ARG A 58 15.10 -25.03 11.27
C ARG A 58 16.26 -24.75 12.21
N GLN A 59 16.09 -25.04 13.49
CA GLN A 59 17.15 -24.92 14.48
C GLN A 59 17.52 -26.30 15.03
N ILE A 60 18.80 -26.51 15.28
CA ILE A 60 19.34 -27.69 15.97
C ILE A 60 20.36 -27.26 17.02
N VAL A 61 20.60 -28.14 17.99
CA VAL A 61 21.64 -27.95 19.00
C VAL A 61 22.91 -28.64 18.53
N ALA A 62 24.03 -27.93 18.60
CA ALA A 62 25.34 -28.44 18.23
C ALA A 62 25.72 -29.62 19.14
N PRO A 63 26.07 -30.78 18.56
CA PRO A 63 26.36 -31.99 19.31
C PRO A 63 27.69 -31.91 20.05
N GLY A 64 27.82 -32.75 21.09
CA GLY A 64 29.02 -32.87 21.92
C GLY A 64 30.23 -33.52 21.26
N MET A 65 30.11 -33.99 20.01
CA MET A 65 31.16 -34.61 19.20
C MET A 65 31.05 -34.14 17.75
N SER A 66 32.16 -34.13 17.01
CA SER A 66 32.12 -33.82 15.58
C SER A 66 31.30 -34.87 14.84
N THR A 67 30.27 -34.45 14.12
CA THR A 67 29.33 -35.37 13.46
C THR A 67 28.92 -34.88 12.08
N THR A 68 28.43 -35.83 11.28
CA THR A 68 27.76 -35.55 10.02
C THR A 68 26.25 -35.69 10.21
N GLN A 69 25.48 -34.66 9.91
CA GLN A 69 24.04 -34.65 10.04
C GLN A 69 23.40 -33.92 8.87
N ASP A 70 22.45 -34.57 8.20
CA ASP A 70 21.67 -33.95 7.13
C ASP A 70 20.45 -33.23 7.70
N ILE A 71 20.13 -32.08 7.11
CA ILE A 71 19.06 -31.18 7.56
C ILE A 71 18.03 -31.03 6.44
N TYR A 72 16.77 -31.29 6.77
CA TYR A 72 15.67 -31.13 5.84
C TYR A 72 14.88 -29.87 6.17
N LEU A 73 14.73 -28.98 5.18
CA LEU A 73 13.91 -27.79 5.29
C LEU A 73 12.54 -28.03 4.65
N GLN A 74 11.49 -27.62 5.34
CA GLN A 74 10.12 -27.68 4.83
C GLN A 74 9.82 -26.42 4.03
N ARG A 75 9.30 -26.56 2.81
CA ARG A 75 8.87 -25.43 1.99
C ARG A 75 7.69 -24.71 2.65
N ARG A 76 7.76 -23.39 2.75
CA ARG A 76 6.70 -22.53 3.27
C ARG A 76 5.99 -21.86 2.09
N MET A 77 4.75 -22.29 1.83
CA MET A 77 3.87 -21.58 0.89
C MET A 77 3.29 -20.36 1.60
N PHE A 78 3.59 -19.16 1.10
CA PHE A 78 2.92 -17.95 1.52
C PHE A 78 1.62 -17.84 0.72
N GLU A 79 0.51 -18.31 1.28
CA GLU A 79 -0.79 -18.00 0.71
C GLU A 79 -1.14 -16.54 1.03
N LEU A 80 -1.31 -15.72 -0.01
CA LEU A 80 -1.89 -14.40 0.17
C LEU A 80 -3.36 -14.59 0.54
N GLN A 81 -3.80 -13.90 1.59
CA GLN A 81 -5.20 -13.91 1.97
C GLN A 81 -6.05 -13.38 0.80
N GLY A 82 -6.96 -14.20 0.30
CA GLY A 82 -7.89 -13.78 -0.76
C GLY A 82 -8.69 -12.56 -0.31
N VAL A 83 -8.67 -11.51 -1.11
CA VAL A 83 -9.50 -10.32 -0.88
C VAL A 83 -10.86 -10.50 -1.54
N ASN A 84 -11.93 -10.34 -0.77
CA ASN A 84 -13.30 -10.38 -1.30
C ASN A 84 -13.68 -8.97 -1.80
N VAL A 85 -13.69 -8.77 -3.11
CA VAL A 85 -14.04 -7.49 -3.73
C VAL A 85 -15.56 -7.35 -3.75
N LYS A 86 -16.11 -6.45 -2.91
CA LYS A 86 -17.53 -6.08 -2.94
C LYS A 86 -17.77 -4.99 -4.01
N GLY A 87 -18.97 -4.96 -4.57
CA GLY A 87 -19.38 -3.93 -5.53
C GLY A 87 -19.18 -2.51 -5.00
N ILE A 88 -18.75 -1.60 -5.88
CA ILE A 88 -18.42 -0.21 -5.55
C ILE A 88 -19.70 0.52 -5.13
N ASN A 89 -19.72 1.05 -3.91
CA ASN A 89 -20.73 1.99 -3.46
C ASN A 89 -20.04 3.28 -3.00
N HIS A 90 -19.91 4.23 -3.91
CA HIS A 90 -19.23 5.51 -3.68
C HIS A 90 -19.77 6.23 -2.44
N THR A 91 -21.08 6.27 -2.26
CA THR A 91 -21.70 6.97 -1.12
C THR A 91 -21.29 6.37 0.22
N LYS A 92 -21.22 5.03 0.32
CA LYS A 92 -20.77 4.35 1.53
C LYS A 92 -19.28 4.56 1.79
N ASP A 93 -18.45 4.52 0.74
CA ASP A 93 -17.00 4.74 0.84
C ASP A 93 -16.67 6.17 1.29
N SER A 94 -17.34 7.18 0.71
CA SER A 94 -17.19 8.57 1.12
C SER A 94 -17.62 8.78 2.57
N LEU A 95 -18.77 8.22 2.99
CA LEU A 95 -19.23 8.30 4.37
C LEU A 95 -18.25 7.64 5.36
N ALA A 96 -17.74 6.45 5.03
CA ALA A 96 -16.75 5.76 5.85
C ALA A 96 -15.45 6.58 5.98
N THR A 97 -14.98 7.15 4.87
CA THR A 97 -13.80 8.05 4.85
C THR A 97 -14.04 9.27 5.74
N ARG A 98 -15.21 9.89 5.67
CA ARG A 98 -15.55 11.05 6.52
C ARG A 98 -15.65 10.69 8.00
N GLN A 99 -16.10 9.48 8.34
CA GLN A 99 -16.11 8.99 9.72
C GLN A 99 -14.69 8.74 10.23
N GLU A 100 -13.86 8.03 9.46
CA GLU A 100 -12.47 7.71 9.82
C GLU A 100 -11.63 8.99 10.05
N TYR A 101 -11.75 9.95 9.13
CA TYR A 101 -10.99 11.20 9.19
C TYR A 101 -11.79 12.37 9.80
N GLY A 102 -12.84 12.08 10.57
CA GLY A 102 -13.74 13.10 11.12
C GLY A 102 -13.04 14.20 11.92
N ARG A 103 -11.92 13.89 12.58
CA ARG A 103 -11.09 14.86 13.31
C ARG A 103 -10.49 15.97 12.43
N TYR A 104 -10.34 15.71 11.13
CA TYR A 104 -9.80 16.65 10.16
C TYR A 104 -10.91 17.31 9.34
N PHE A 105 -11.92 16.53 8.91
CA PHE A 105 -13.09 17.07 8.22
C PHE A 105 -13.83 18.11 9.06
N ASN A 106 -13.97 17.86 10.36
CA ASN A 106 -14.67 18.75 11.29
C ASN A 106 -13.75 19.79 11.94
N TYR A 107 -12.47 19.86 11.54
CA TYR A 107 -11.55 20.82 12.09
C TYR A 107 -11.94 22.25 11.68
N LYS A 108 -12.13 23.13 12.67
CA LYS A 108 -12.35 24.55 12.45
C LYS A 108 -11.23 25.33 13.11
N LYS A 109 -10.59 26.22 12.36
CA LYS A 109 -9.61 27.15 12.91
C LYS A 109 -10.29 28.07 13.93
N PRO A 110 -9.69 28.33 15.11
CA PRO A 110 -10.23 29.30 16.06
C PRO A 110 -10.41 30.66 15.40
N GLY A 111 -11.63 31.20 15.49
CA GLY A 111 -11.98 32.52 14.95
C GLY A 111 -11.87 33.63 15.99
N ALA A 112 -12.15 34.87 15.59
CA ALA A 112 -12.11 36.04 16.48
C ALA A 112 -13.02 35.89 17.72
N LEU A 113 -14.19 35.26 17.55
CA LEU A 113 -15.11 34.97 18.65
C LEU A 113 -14.53 33.95 19.65
N ASP A 114 -13.77 32.96 19.18
CA ASP A 114 -13.13 31.96 20.04
C ASP A 114 -12.01 32.61 20.87
N VAL A 115 -11.28 33.55 20.27
CA VAL A 115 -10.28 34.37 21.00
C VAL A 115 -10.97 35.19 22.09
N LEU A 116 -12.05 35.92 21.76
CA LEU A 116 -12.75 36.77 22.72
C LEU A 116 -13.31 35.98 23.92
N LYS A 117 -13.85 34.78 23.69
CA LYS A 117 -14.36 33.91 24.75
C LYS A 117 -13.26 33.27 25.60
N THR A 118 -12.07 33.04 25.04
CA THR A 118 -10.97 32.37 25.75
C THR A 118 -10.07 33.33 26.51
N LEU A 119 -9.97 34.61 26.12
CA LEU A 119 -9.16 35.62 26.79
C LEU A 119 -9.42 35.75 28.32
N PRO A 120 -10.68 35.82 28.80
CA PRO A 120 -10.95 36.01 30.23
C PRO A 120 -10.61 34.78 31.08
N VAL A 121 -10.66 33.58 30.48
CA VAL A 121 -10.55 32.30 31.19
C VAL A 121 -9.14 31.72 31.07
N ASN A 122 -8.49 31.88 29.92
CA ASN A 122 -7.15 31.37 29.64
C ASN A 122 -6.41 32.26 28.62
N PRO A 123 -5.77 33.36 29.07
CA PRO A 123 -5.18 34.36 28.20
C PRO A 123 -3.98 33.82 27.39
N ILE A 124 -3.18 32.91 27.96
CA ILE A 124 -2.05 32.27 27.24
C ILE A 124 -2.58 31.47 26.06
N THR A 125 -3.63 30.66 26.27
CA THR A 125 -4.25 29.88 25.19
C THR A 125 -4.84 30.79 24.11
N ALA A 126 -5.51 31.87 24.49
CA ALA A 126 -6.04 32.85 23.55
C ALA A 126 -4.95 33.49 22.66
N LEU A 127 -3.78 33.83 23.25
CA LEU A 127 -2.63 34.33 22.49
C LEU A 127 -2.11 33.30 21.48
N THR A 128 -2.15 32.00 21.80
CA THR A 128 -1.74 30.96 20.84
C THR A 128 -2.64 30.90 19.60
N TYR A 129 -3.86 31.43 19.65
CA TYR A 129 -4.75 31.52 18.48
C TYR A 129 -4.35 32.64 17.52
N LEU A 130 -3.71 33.70 18.03
CA LEU A 130 -3.23 34.84 17.24
C LEU A 130 -1.90 34.55 16.52
N VAL A 131 -1.07 33.65 17.04
CA VAL A 131 0.24 33.29 16.46
C VAL A 131 0.09 32.24 15.36
N PRO A 132 0.69 32.37 14.16
CA PRO A 132 0.61 31.32 13.13
C PRO A 132 1.21 29.98 13.62
N SER A 133 0.50 28.87 13.40
CA SER A 133 0.93 27.54 13.85
C SER A 133 1.12 26.59 12.67
N LYS A 134 2.34 26.04 12.54
CA LYS A 134 2.66 25.01 11.52
C LYS A 134 1.78 23.77 11.67
N THR A 135 1.42 23.39 12.89
CA THR A 135 0.54 22.24 13.14
C THR A 135 -0.89 22.50 12.69
N ARG A 136 -1.43 23.71 12.90
CA ARG A 136 -2.74 24.09 12.38
C ARG A 136 -2.77 24.13 10.85
N LYS A 137 -1.73 24.71 10.23
CA LYS A 137 -1.59 24.74 8.77
C LYS A 137 -1.58 23.33 8.17
N ARG A 138 -0.83 22.39 8.78
CA ARG A 138 -0.81 20.98 8.34
C ARG A 138 -2.19 20.30 8.44
N LYS A 139 -2.94 20.56 9.51
CA LYS A 139 -4.31 20.03 9.64
C LYS A 139 -5.24 20.57 8.56
N GLU A 140 -5.13 21.86 8.25
CA GLU A 140 -5.92 22.49 7.19
C GLU A 140 -5.59 21.91 5.81
N GLN A 141 -4.30 21.82 5.47
CA GLN A 141 -3.85 21.24 4.20
C GLN A 141 -4.30 19.78 4.06
N PHE A 142 -4.25 19.01 5.15
CA PHE A 142 -4.73 17.64 5.13
C PHE A 142 -6.26 17.56 4.93
N ARG A 143 -7.02 18.48 5.53
CA ARG A 143 -8.47 18.60 5.28
C ARG A 143 -8.76 18.91 3.81
N GLU A 144 -8.06 19.91 3.25
CA GLU A 144 -8.19 20.28 1.83
C GLU A 144 -7.86 19.10 0.90
N GLN A 145 -6.83 18.33 1.24
CA GLN A 145 -6.44 17.14 0.49
C GLN A 145 -7.48 16.02 0.57
N LEU A 146 -8.07 15.78 1.74
CA LEU A 146 -9.17 14.83 1.89
C LEU A 146 -10.40 15.23 1.05
N GLU A 147 -10.75 16.51 1.06
CA GLU A 147 -11.84 17.05 0.25
C GLU A 147 -11.54 16.95 -1.25
N TYR A 148 -10.29 17.20 -1.64
CA TYR A 148 -9.84 17.00 -3.01
C TYR A 148 -10.00 15.54 -3.44
N TRP A 149 -9.50 14.59 -2.64
CA TRP A 149 -9.61 13.15 -2.95
C TRP A 149 -11.05 12.66 -3.01
N GLU A 150 -11.92 13.15 -2.14
CA GLU A 150 -13.34 12.80 -2.20
C GLU A 150 -14.00 13.26 -3.52
N LYS A 151 -13.66 14.47 -3.99
CA LYS A 151 -14.13 15.00 -5.27
C LYS A 151 -13.58 14.21 -6.45
N GLU A 152 -12.29 13.88 -6.43
CA GLU A 152 -11.64 13.06 -7.46
C GLU A 152 -12.29 11.68 -7.57
N LYS A 153 -12.48 11.00 -6.43
CA LYS A 153 -13.20 9.71 -6.38
C LYS A 153 -14.62 9.81 -6.94
N TYR A 154 -15.31 10.93 -6.69
CA TYR A 154 -16.65 11.15 -7.25
C TYR A 154 -16.62 11.37 -8.76
N ILE A 155 -15.62 12.11 -9.28
CA ILE A 155 -15.42 12.28 -10.71
C ILE A 155 -15.17 10.92 -11.36
N ASP A 156 -14.25 10.11 -10.82
CA ASP A 156 -13.89 8.81 -11.41
C ASP A 156 -15.05 7.81 -11.34
N TYR A 157 -15.88 7.89 -10.30
CA TYR A 157 -17.11 7.10 -10.18
C TYR A 157 -18.16 7.48 -11.24
N ARG A 158 -18.37 8.78 -11.50
CA ARG A 158 -19.36 9.26 -12.47
C ARG A 158 -18.87 9.14 -13.91
N TYR A 159 -17.61 9.49 -14.16
CA TYR A 159 -16.94 9.49 -15.45
C TYR A 159 -16.02 8.27 -15.55
N SER A 160 -16.63 7.08 -15.44
CA SER A 160 -15.86 5.82 -15.41
C SER A 160 -15.39 5.40 -16.81
N PRO A 161 -14.28 4.63 -16.90
CA PRO A 161 -13.81 4.10 -18.18
C PRO A 161 -14.89 3.28 -18.90
N GLU A 162 -15.67 2.49 -18.17
CA GLU A 162 -16.72 1.66 -18.76
C GLU A 162 -17.82 2.50 -19.42
N LEU A 163 -18.21 3.61 -18.79
CA LEU A 163 -19.20 4.54 -19.35
C LEU A 163 -18.66 5.19 -20.62
N VAL A 164 -17.43 5.70 -20.56
CA VAL A 164 -16.79 6.39 -21.68
C VAL A 164 -16.57 5.43 -22.85
N THR A 165 -16.07 4.21 -22.61
CA THR A 165 -15.93 3.17 -23.63
C THR A 165 -17.28 2.78 -24.23
N LYS A 166 -18.34 2.68 -23.43
CA LYS A 166 -19.68 2.36 -23.95
C LYS A 166 -20.16 3.41 -24.95
N MET A 167 -19.90 4.69 -24.68
CA MET A 167 -20.31 5.83 -25.49
C MET A 167 -19.42 6.07 -26.72
N THR A 168 -18.11 5.95 -26.57
CA THR A 168 -17.13 6.35 -27.61
C THR A 168 -16.56 5.17 -28.40
N LYS A 169 -16.69 3.95 -27.87
CA LYS A 169 -16.05 2.72 -28.38
C LYS A 169 -14.52 2.77 -28.40
N LEU A 170 -13.91 3.77 -27.78
CA LEU A 170 -12.46 3.86 -27.62
C LEU A 170 -11.94 2.73 -26.72
N GLN A 171 -10.73 2.26 -27.05
CA GLN A 171 -9.97 1.27 -26.27
C GLN A 171 -8.66 1.89 -25.80
N SER A 172 -8.06 1.36 -24.74
CA SER A 172 -6.70 1.77 -24.34
C SER A 172 -5.70 1.49 -25.48
N PRO A 173 -4.72 2.37 -25.75
CA PRO A 173 -4.34 3.57 -24.97
C PRO A 173 -5.08 4.87 -25.34
N GLU A 174 -5.93 4.84 -26.37
CA GLU A 174 -6.63 6.04 -26.88
C GLU A 174 -7.69 6.54 -25.87
N LEU A 175 -8.38 5.61 -25.22
CA LEU A 175 -9.34 5.89 -24.15
C LEU A 175 -8.71 6.71 -23.03
N ASP A 176 -7.53 6.30 -22.54
CA ASP A 176 -6.85 6.95 -21.42
C ASP A 176 -6.45 8.39 -21.79
N THR A 177 -5.98 8.59 -23.02
CA THR A 177 -5.65 9.90 -23.56
C THR A 177 -6.88 10.80 -23.65
N PHE A 178 -8.00 10.26 -24.14
CA PHE A 178 -9.27 10.98 -24.22
C PHE A 178 -9.77 11.36 -22.82
N MET A 179 -9.80 10.42 -21.88
CA MET A 179 -10.29 10.65 -20.52
C MET A 179 -9.44 11.66 -19.76
N HIS A 180 -8.12 11.62 -19.91
CA HIS A 180 -7.23 12.61 -19.30
C HIS A 180 -7.46 14.01 -19.90
N LYS A 181 -7.68 14.10 -21.20
CA LYS A 181 -7.86 15.39 -21.90
C LYS A 181 -9.23 16.01 -21.65
N TYR A 182 -10.29 15.21 -21.65
CA TYR A 182 -11.67 15.63 -21.51
C TYR A 182 -12.25 15.24 -20.15
N ARG A 183 -11.51 15.54 -19.07
CA ARG A 183 -11.96 15.25 -17.71
C ARG A 183 -12.93 16.33 -17.22
N PRO A 184 -14.20 15.99 -16.91
CA PRO A 184 -15.15 16.97 -16.40
C PRO A 184 -14.78 17.42 -14.97
N GLY A 185 -15.11 18.67 -14.64
CA GLY A 185 -14.92 19.22 -13.31
C GLY A 185 -15.96 18.70 -12.30
N TYR A 186 -15.59 18.67 -11.02
CA TYR A 186 -16.47 18.23 -9.94
C TYR A 186 -17.81 18.98 -9.90
N GLN A 187 -17.80 20.31 -10.05
CA GLN A 187 -19.02 21.14 -9.99
C GLN A 187 -20.01 20.76 -11.09
N PHE A 188 -19.53 20.61 -12.32
CA PHE A 188 -20.36 20.13 -13.43
C PHE A 188 -20.99 18.78 -13.09
N LEU A 189 -20.22 17.81 -12.60
CA LEU A 189 -20.75 16.49 -12.22
C LEU A 189 -21.62 16.51 -10.95
N ASN A 190 -21.61 17.58 -10.16
CA ASN A 190 -22.52 17.70 -9.03
C ASN A 190 -23.91 18.15 -9.50
N ASP A 191 -23.95 19.01 -10.51
CA ASP A 191 -25.19 19.66 -10.95
C ASP A 191 -25.80 18.96 -12.19
N ALA A 192 -24.97 18.29 -12.99
CA ALA A 192 -25.37 17.60 -14.21
C ALA A 192 -26.27 16.38 -13.93
N SER A 193 -27.31 16.21 -14.72
CA SER A 193 -28.02 14.94 -14.80
C SER A 193 -27.16 13.87 -15.49
N GLU A 194 -27.63 12.62 -15.50
CA GLU A 194 -26.99 11.57 -16.29
C GLU A 194 -26.98 11.94 -17.79
N TYR A 195 -28.08 12.52 -18.29
CA TYR A 195 -28.18 12.96 -19.68
C TYR A 195 -27.13 14.02 -20.04
N ASP A 196 -26.92 15.01 -19.16
CA ASP A 196 -25.96 16.08 -19.40
C ASP A 196 -24.52 15.54 -19.46
N LEU A 197 -24.21 14.53 -18.64
CA LEU A 197 -22.91 13.84 -18.69
C LEU A 197 -22.75 13.07 -20.02
N LEU A 198 -23.77 12.34 -20.46
CA LEU A 198 -23.73 11.64 -21.75
C LEU A 198 -23.57 12.60 -22.92
N LEU A 199 -24.25 13.75 -22.87
CA LEU A 199 -24.14 14.80 -23.88
C LEU A 199 -22.73 15.41 -23.88
N PHE A 200 -22.16 15.68 -22.70
CA PHE A 200 -20.78 16.14 -22.55
C PHE A 200 -19.78 15.16 -23.17
N ILE A 201 -19.94 13.85 -22.92
CA ILE A 201 -19.09 12.81 -23.49
C ILE A 201 -19.18 12.82 -25.02
N LYS A 202 -20.40 12.90 -25.56
CA LYS A 202 -20.64 12.93 -27.01
C LYS A 202 -19.95 14.13 -27.65
N GLN A 203 -20.16 15.33 -27.12
CA GLN A 203 -19.57 16.57 -27.66
C GLN A 203 -18.04 16.54 -27.57
N SER A 204 -17.51 16.11 -26.42
CA SER A 204 -16.07 15.95 -26.21
C SER A 204 -15.44 14.97 -27.21
N PHE A 205 -16.14 13.87 -27.50
CA PHE A 205 -15.68 12.88 -28.48
C PHE A 205 -15.70 13.41 -29.91
N GLU A 206 -16.73 14.16 -30.30
CA GLU A 206 -16.77 14.83 -31.61
C GLU A 206 -15.59 15.80 -31.78
N ASP A 207 -15.30 16.60 -30.75
CA ASP A 207 -14.16 17.52 -30.75
C ASP A 207 -12.82 16.77 -30.82
N TYR A 208 -12.71 15.65 -30.13
CA TYR A 208 -11.53 14.79 -30.18
C TYR A 208 -11.28 14.23 -31.58
N GLN A 209 -12.33 13.75 -32.27
CA GLN A 209 -12.24 13.25 -33.64
C GLN A 209 -11.84 14.34 -34.63
N ARG A 210 -12.40 15.56 -34.51
CA ARG A 210 -12.02 16.70 -35.36
C ARG A 210 -10.53 17.04 -35.22
N GLN A 211 -9.99 17.00 -34.01
CA GLN A 211 -8.58 17.27 -33.77
C GLN A 211 -7.65 16.16 -34.28
N LYS A 212 -8.14 14.91 -34.32
CA LYS A 212 -7.40 13.77 -34.89
C LYS A 212 -7.36 13.83 -36.42
N GLY A 213 -8.44 14.28 -37.06
CA GLY A 213 -8.51 14.40 -38.52
C GLY A 213 -7.74 15.60 -39.11
N ASN A 214 -7.38 16.60 -38.29
CA ASN A 214 -6.58 17.76 -38.68
C ASN A 214 -5.06 17.56 -38.52
N LYS A 215 -4.62 16.35 -38.18
CA LYS A 215 -3.21 15.93 -38.10
C LYS A 215 -2.92 14.89 -39.17
#